data_AF-A0A1A8NYF2-F1
#
_entry.id   AF-A0A1A8NYF2-F1
#
_cell.length_a   1.000
_cell.length_b   1.000
_cell.length_c   1.000
_cell.angle_alpha   90.00
_cell.angle_beta   90.00
_cell.angle_gamma   90.00
#
_symmetry.space_group_name_H-M   'P 1'
#
loop_
_entity.id
_entity.type
_entity.pdbx_description
1 polymer ?
#
loop_
_entity_poly.entity_id
_entity_poly.type
_entity_poly.pdbx_seq_one_letter_code
_entity_poly.pdbx_strand_id
1 'polypeptide(L)'
;TYLIRESETTKEAFSLSIRDWDDVKGDHVKHYKIRKLDSGGYYITTRAQFETLQQLVQHYSESADGKWNGTTKVAVKTLKPGTMSPESFLEEAQIMKKLHHDKLVQLYAVVSEEPIYIVTEYMSKGSLLEFLKRGEGQELKLPTLVDVGAQVATGMAYIERMNYIHRDLRSANILVGDNL
;
A
#
# COMPACT_ATOMS: atom_id res chain seq x y z
N THR A 1 -1.29 -0.11 -9.58
CA THR A 1 -1.16 0.95 -8.57
C THR A 1 -2.29 1.95 -8.66
N TYR A 2 -2.88 2.33 -7.52
CA TYR A 2 -3.70 3.53 -7.43
C TYR A 2 -3.31 4.36 -6.20
N LEU A 3 -3.66 5.65 -6.20
CA LEU A 3 -3.40 6.61 -5.14
C LEU A 3 -4.67 7.46 -4.95
N ILE A 4 -5.30 7.39 -3.78
CA ILE A 4 -6.22 8.46 -3.37
C ILE A 4 -5.40 9.56 -2.72
N ARG A 5 -5.60 10.80 -3.16
CA ARG A 5 -4.94 12.00 -2.67
C ARG A 5 -5.93 13.14 -2.57
N GLU A 6 -5.59 14.19 -1.83
CA GLU A 6 -6.33 15.45 -1.94
C GLU A 6 -6.20 16.02 -3.36
N SER A 7 -7.28 16.64 -3.83
CA SER A 7 -7.36 17.24 -5.15
C SER A 7 -6.60 18.57 -5.17
N GLU A 8 -5.49 18.63 -5.91
CA GLU A 8 -4.67 19.84 -6.08
C GLU A 8 -5.44 21.02 -6.70
N THR A 9 -6.53 20.73 -7.43
CA THR A 9 -7.34 21.74 -8.12
C THR A 9 -8.65 22.05 -7.41
N THR A 10 -8.99 21.36 -6.32
CA THR A 10 -10.29 21.57 -5.65
C THR A 10 -10.17 21.27 -4.17
N LYS A 11 -10.32 22.32 -3.37
CA LYS A 11 -10.32 22.24 -1.91
C LYS A 11 -11.40 21.25 -1.43
N GLU A 12 -11.05 20.39 -0.48
CA GLU A 12 -11.93 19.38 0.13
C GLU A 12 -12.46 18.29 -0.82
N ALA A 13 -11.88 18.15 -2.01
CA ALA A 13 -12.14 17.02 -2.90
C ALA A 13 -10.96 16.04 -2.88
N PHE A 14 -11.25 14.78 -3.18
CA PHE A 14 -10.21 13.75 -3.33
C PHE A 14 -10.01 13.42 -4.81
N SER A 15 -8.87 12.81 -5.14
CA SER A 15 -8.53 12.32 -6.47
C SER A 15 -8.02 10.90 -6.36
N LEU A 16 -8.66 9.98 -7.07
CA LEU A 16 -8.21 8.62 -7.28
C LEU A 16 -7.35 8.58 -8.55
N SER A 17 -6.06 8.33 -8.40
CA SER A 17 -5.12 8.16 -9.50
C SER A 17 -4.92 6.67 -9.71
N ILE A 18 -5.14 6.13 -10.90
CA ILE A 18 -5.02 4.70 -11.21
C ILE A 18 -4.00 4.58 -12.34
N ARG A 19 -2.89 3.88 -12.11
CA ARG A 19 -1.99 3.44 -13.18
C ARG A 19 -2.76 2.43 -14.05
N ASP A 20 -2.63 2.55 -15.35
CA ASP A 20 -3.37 1.79 -16.34
C ASP A 20 -2.50 1.53 -17.56
N TRP A 21 -2.89 0.56 -18.39
CA TRP A 21 -2.16 0.22 -19.61
C TRP A 21 -3.15 0.02 -20.75
N ASP A 22 -2.85 0.58 -21.92
CA ASP A 22 -3.57 0.29 -23.16
C ASP A 22 -2.61 0.22 -24.36
N ASP A 23 -3.04 -0.45 -25.43
CA ASP A 23 -2.23 -0.68 -26.63
C ASP A 23 -1.77 0.60 -27.35
N VAL A 24 -2.42 1.74 -27.07
CA VAL A 24 -2.18 3.02 -27.75
C VAL A 24 -1.20 3.90 -26.96
N LYS A 25 -1.35 3.93 -25.63
CA LYS A 25 -0.61 4.81 -24.72
C LYS A 25 0.46 4.10 -23.93
N GLY A 26 0.45 2.77 -23.93
CA GLY A 26 1.26 1.99 -23.03
C GLY A 26 0.89 2.29 -21.57
N ASP A 27 1.90 2.25 -20.69
CA ASP A 27 1.73 2.51 -19.26
C ASP A 27 1.48 4.00 -18.98
N HIS A 28 0.35 4.30 -18.34
CA HIS A 28 -0.09 5.66 -18.07
C HIS A 28 -0.89 5.75 -16.75
N VAL A 29 -1.30 6.95 -16.34
CA VAL A 29 -2.10 7.15 -15.12
C VAL A 29 -3.38 7.92 -15.45
N LYS A 30 -4.53 7.38 -15.03
CA LYS A 30 -5.84 8.04 -15.07
C LYS A 30 -6.13 8.67 -13.72
N HIS A 31 -6.60 9.92 -13.72
CA HIS A 31 -6.99 10.63 -12.51
C HIS A 31 -8.50 10.85 -12.49
N TYR A 32 -9.15 10.37 -11.44
CA TYR A 32 -10.58 10.49 -11.21
C TYR A 32 -10.82 11.39 -10.02
N LYS A 33 -11.64 12.42 -10.20
CA LYS A 33 -12.04 13.27 -9.08
C LYS A 33 -13.12 12.56 -8.28
N ILE A 34 -12.87 12.36 -6.99
CA ILE A 34 -13.85 11.90 -6.03
C ILE A 34 -14.51 13.13 -5.42
N ARG A 35 -15.83 13.21 -5.55
CA ARG A 35 -16.66 14.29 -5.03
C ARG A 35 -17.44 13.79 -3.81
N LYS A 36 -17.65 14.68 -2.84
CA LYS A 36 -18.52 14.44 -1.70
C LYS A 36 -19.94 14.90 -2.03
N LEU A 37 -20.94 14.18 -1.56
CA LEU A 37 -22.35 14.58 -1.63
C LEU A 37 -22.69 15.47 -0.43
N ASP A 38 -23.60 16.43 -0.62
CA ASP A 38 -24.09 17.30 0.45
C ASP A 38 -24.81 16.50 1.56
N SER A 39 -25.41 15.36 1.18
CA SER A 39 -26.06 14.41 2.09
C SER A 39 -25.10 13.49 2.84
N GLY A 40 -23.78 13.62 2.61
CA GLY A 40 -22.79 12.60 2.98
C GLY A 40 -22.63 11.53 1.90
N GLY A 41 -21.44 10.95 1.82
CA GLY A 41 -21.05 9.98 0.78
C GLY A 41 -20.14 10.55 -0.30
N TYR A 42 -19.64 9.67 -1.16
CA TYR A 42 -18.58 9.91 -2.14
C TYR A 42 -18.94 9.29 -3.49
N TYR A 43 -18.54 9.95 -4.58
CA TYR A 43 -18.75 9.45 -5.93
C TYR A 43 -17.68 9.94 -6.90
N ILE A 44 -17.43 9.14 -7.94
CA ILE A 44 -16.69 9.57 -9.13
C ILE A 44 -17.67 9.92 -10.25
N THR A 45 -18.75 9.15 -10.39
CA THR A 45 -19.87 9.41 -11.32
C THR A 45 -21.18 9.44 -10.55
N THR A 46 -22.15 10.24 -10.97
CA THR A 46 -23.45 10.35 -10.27
C THR A 46 -24.26 9.05 -10.29
N ARG A 47 -23.88 8.09 -11.13
CA ARG A 47 -24.50 6.75 -11.26
C ARG A 47 -24.05 5.75 -10.20
N ALA A 48 -22.91 6.00 -9.55
CA ALA A 48 -22.34 5.11 -8.53
C ALA A 48 -21.87 5.96 -7.34
N GLN A 49 -22.69 5.93 -6.28
CA GLN A 49 -22.50 6.69 -5.05
C GLN A 49 -22.27 5.73 -3.90
N PHE A 50 -21.40 6.12 -2.98
CA PHE A 50 -20.95 5.28 -1.87
C PHE A 50 -21.06 6.08 -0.59
N GLU A 51 -21.47 5.44 0.50
CA GLU A 51 -21.58 6.15 1.79
C GLU A 51 -20.20 6.51 2.34
N THR A 52 -19.18 5.73 1.97
CA THR A 52 -17.82 5.87 2.48
C THR A 52 -16.77 5.75 1.36
N LEU A 53 -15.60 6.35 1.56
CA LEU A 53 -14.46 6.19 0.63
C LEU A 53 -14.04 4.72 0.51
N GLN A 54 -14.24 3.94 1.56
CA GLN A 54 -13.98 2.52 1.63
C GLN A 54 -14.84 1.75 0.64
N GLN A 55 -16.16 1.99 0.64
CA GLN A 55 -17.07 1.37 -0.32
C GLN A 55 -16.73 1.78 -1.76
N LEU A 56 -16.33 3.04 -1.97
CA LEU A 56 -15.87 3.51 -3.28
C LEU A 56 -14.60 2.77 -3.73
N VAL A 57 -13.57 2.74 -2.89
CA VAL A 57 -12.31 2.03 -3.17
C VAL A 57 -12.59 0.55 -3.42
N GLN A 58 -13.37 -0.07 -2.56
CA GLN A 58 -13.71 -1.47 -2.64
C GLN A 58 -14.47 -1.77 -3.93
N HIS A 59 -15.49 -0.98 -4.29
CA HIS A 59 -16.21 -1.14 -5.54
C HIS A 59 -15.30 -1.06 -6.77
N TYR A 60 -14.40 -0.07 -6.81
CA TYR A 60 -13.43 0.07 -7.91
C TYR A 60 -12.23 -0.89 -7.82
N SER A 61 -12.11 -1.67 -6.73
CA SER A 61 -11.09 -2.71 -6.54
C SER A 61 -11.64 -4.14 -6.72
N GLU A 62 -12.93 -4.36 -6.42
CA GLU A 62 -13.62 -5.67 -6.43
C GLU A 62 -14.39 -5.94 -7.72
N SER A 63 -14.76 -4.90 -8.48
CA SER A 63 -15.32 -5.08 -9.83
C SER A 63 -14.37 -5.82 -10.79
N ALA A 64 -13.14 -6.12 -10.33
CA ALA A 64 -12.23 -7.11 -10.92
C ALA A 64 -11.57 -8.00 -9.83
N ASP A 65 -12.31 -8.92 -9.19
CA ASP A 65 -11.78 -10.07 -8.39
C ASP A 65 -10.71 -9.76 -7.31
N GLY A 66 -10.75 -8.57 -6.67
CA GLY A 66 -9.73 -8.19 -5.68
C GLY A 66 -8.32 -8.02 -6.28
N LYS A 67 -8.25 -7.80 -7.59
CA LYS A 67 -7.04 -7.51 -8.36
C LYS A 67 -7.15 -6.08 -8.90
N TRP A 68 -6.13 -5.25 -8.69
CA TRP A 68 -5.96 -3.99 -9.42
C TRP A 68 -6.02 -4.28 -10.92
N ASN A 69 -6.97 -3.66 -11.63
CA ASN A 69 -7.22 -3.83 -13.07
C ASN A 69 -7.37 -5.31 -13.51
N GLY A 70 -7.80 -6.22 -12.62
CA GLY A 70 -7.84 -7.66 -12.89
C GLY A 70 -6.47 -8.37 -12.86
N THR A 71 -5.38 -7.68 -12.52
CA THR A 71 -4.00 -8.21 -12.64
C THR A 71 -3.11 -8.12 -11.37
N THR A 72 -3.19 -7.10 -10.52
CA THR A 72 -2.21 -6.92 -9.40
C THR A 72 -2.84 -6.98 -8.00
N LYS A 73 -2.32 -7.86 -7.13
CA LYS A 73 -2.77 -7.99 -5.73
C LYS A 73 -2.19 -6.88 -4.83
N VAL A 74 -2.97 -6.42 -3.85
CA VAL A 74 -2.56 -5.41 -2.85
C VAL A 74 -2.87 -5.88 -1.43
N ALA A 75 -2.14 -5.35 -0.44
CA ALA A 75 -2.46 -5.52 0.97
C ALA A 75 -3.06 -4.21 1.53
N VAL A 76 -4.15 -4.32 2.28
CA VAL A 76 -4.79 -3.19 2.97
C VAL A 76 -4.70 -3.42 4.47
N LYS A 77 -3.98 -2.55 5.18
CA LYS A 77 -3.86 -2.57 6.64
C LYS A 77 -4.67 -1.42 7.24
N THR A 78 -5.60 -1.76 8.12
CA THR A 78 -6.38 -0.80 8.91
C THR A 78 -5.68 -0.56 10.26
N LEU A 79 -5.47 0.70 10.63
CA LEU A 79 -5.03 1.04 11.98
C LEU A 79 -6.23 1.24 12.90
N LYS A 80 -6.11 0.77 14.14
CA LYS A 80 -7.15 1.00 15.15
C LYS A 80 -7.18 2.50 15.51
N PRO A 81 -8.38 3.09 15.72
CA PRO A 81 -8.48 4.45 16.23
C PRO A 81 -7.61 4.66 17.47
N GLY A 82 -6.94 5.82 17.55
CA GLY A 82 -6.02 6.15 18.64
C GLY A 82 -4.65 5.45 18.62
N THR A 83 -4.32 4.66 17.58
CA THR A 83 -2.97 4.08 17.43
C THR A 83 -1.92 5.16 17.16
N MET A 84 -2.26 6.18 16.37
CA MET A 84 -1.42 7.33 16.06
C MET A 84 -2.30 8.50 15.59
N SER A 85 -1.79 9.74 15.65
CA SER A 85 -2.51 10.89 15.10
C SER A 85 -2.46 10.88 13.56
N PRO A 86 -3.49 11.41 12.86
CA PRO A 86 -3.48 11.55 11.40
C PRO A 86 -2.27 12.32 10.87
N GLU A 87 -1.78 13.33 11.59
CA GLU A 87 -0.61 14.14 11.22
C GLU A 87 0.66 13.30 11.27
N SER A 88 0.88 12.59 12.38
CA SER A 88 2.04 11.69 12.54
C SER A 88 2.03 10.58 11.47
N PHE A 89 0.84 10.08 11.15
CA PHE A 89 0.66 9.09 10.10
C PHE A 89 1.02 9.63 8.71
N LEU A 90 0.54 10.82 8.38
CA LEU A 90 0.83 11.46 7.10
C LEU A 90 2.33 11.76 6.96
N GLU A 91 3.01 12.18 8.03
CA GLU A 91 4.47 12.34 8.01
C GLU A 91 5.18 11.03 7.66
N GLU A 92 4.87 9.93 8.35
CA GLU A 92 5.44 8.60 8.05
C GLU A 92 5.12 8.15 6.62
N ALA A 93 3.89 8.35 6.16
CA ALA A 93 3.46 8.01 4.81
C ALA A 93 4.23 8.81 3.74
N GLN A 94 4.51 10.10 3.97
CA GLN A 94 5.30 10.93 3.04
C GLN A 94 6.75 10.47 2.94
N ILE A 95 7.31 9.94 4.02
CA ILE A 95 8.63 9.31 3.97
C ILE A 95 8.58 8.00 3.20
N MET A 96 7.66 7.10 3.55
CA MET A 96 7.52 5.81 2.87
C MET A 96 7.31 5.98 1.37
N LYS A 97 6.60 7.04 0.96
CA LYS A 97 6.42 7.40 -0.45
C LYS A 97 7.72 7.82 -1.16
N LYS A 98 8.73 8.33 -0.46
CA LYS A 98 10.02 8.73 -1.05
C LYS A 98 11.00 7.56 -1.16
N LEU A 99 10.88 6.57 -0.29
CA LEU A 99 11.75 5.40 -0.25
C LEU A 99 11.31 4.39 -1.31
N HIS A 100 12.16 4.17 -2.31
CA HIS A 100 11.93 3.21 -3.40
C HIS A 100 13.14 2.28 -3.52
N HIS A 101 12.94 1.01 -3.20
CA HIS A 101 13.99 -0.01 -3.25
C HIS A 101 13.37 -1.40 -3.28
N ASP A 102 13.93 -2.33 -4.06
CA ASP A 102 13.38 -3.69 -4.27
C ASP A 102 13.29 -4.55 -2.99
N LYS A 103 13.93 -4.12 -1.90
CA LYS A 103 13.91 -4.76 -0.57
C LYS A 103 13.14 -3.96 0.49
N LEU A 104 12.36 -2.96 0.06
CA LEU A 104 11.41 -2.24 0.89
C LEU A 104 10.01 -2.42 0.32
N VAL A 105 9.04 -2.69 1.19
CA VAL A 105 7.64 -2.83 0.80
C VAL A 105 7.14 -1.51 0.26
N GLN A 106 6.68 -1.51 -0.99
CA GLN A 106 6.22 -0.31 -1.67
C GLN A 106 4.86 0.14 -1.11
N LEU A 107 4.82 1.38 -0.61
CA LEU A 107 3.57 2.08 -0.30
C LEU A 107 2.91 2.53 -1.61
N TYR A 108 1.64 2.19 -1.79
CA TYR A 108 0.83 2.62 -2.94
C TYR A 108 -0.08 3.78 -2.57
N ALA A 109 -0.78 3.69 -1.44
CA ALA A 109 -1.75 4.71 -1.02
C ALA A 109 -1.95 4.71 0.49
N VAL A 110 -2.52 5.81 0.97
CA VAL A 110 -3.02 5.95 2.33
C VAL A 110 -4.38 6.62 2.36
N VAL A 111 -5.17 6.32 3.38
CA VAL A 111 -6.38 7.06 3.75
C VAL A 111 -6.13 7.59 5.16
N SER A 112 -6.08 8.90 5.31
CA SER A 112 -5.74 9.57 6.57
C SER A 112 -6.95 9.94 7.44
N GLU A 113 -8.16 9.88 6.89
CA GLU A 113 -9.40 9.99 7.68
C GLU A 113 -9.60 8.71 8.49
N GLU A 114 -10.07 8.82 9.74
CA GLU A 114 -10.31 7.63 10.55
C GLU A 114 -11.47 6.77 9.99
N PRO A 115 -11.31 5.42 9.98
CA PRO A 115 -10.11 4.68 10.36
C PRO A 115 -9.01 4.79 9.30
N ILE A 116 -7.76 4.93 9.75
CA ILE A 116 -6.61 5.09 8.85
C ILE A 116 -6.33 3.78 8.10
N TYR A 117 -6.07 3.87 6.80
CA TYR A 117 -5.66 2.75 5.95
C TYR A 117 -4.31 2.96 5.29
N ILE A 118 -3.56 1.86 5.18
CA ILE A 118 -2.31 1.76 4.42
C ILE A 118 -2.50 0.71 3.33
N VAL A 119 -2.20 1.08 2.09
CA VAL A 119 -2.24 0.18 0.94
C VAL A 119 -0.83 -0.04 0.42
N THR A 120 -0.37 -1.29 0.40
CA THR A 120 0.96 -1.68 -0.08
C THR A 120 0.89 -2.80 -1.10
N GLU A 121 2.05 -3.17 -1.67
CA GLU A 121 2.18 -4.45 -2.35
C GLU A 121 1.76 -5.63 -1.45
N TYR A 122 1.23 -6.67 -2.07
CA TYR A 122 0.83 -7.89 -1.38
C TYR A 122 1.98 -8.89 -1.32
N MET A 123 2.35 -9.27 -0.10
CA MET A 123 3.40 -10.25 0.17
C MET A 123 2.75 -11.57 0.55
N SER A 124 2.74 -12.51 -0.39
CA SER A 124 1.91 -13.73 -0.38
C SER A 124 2.21 -14.69 0.77
N LYS A 125 3.45 -14.72 1.26
CA LYS A 125 3.89 -15.63 2.34
C LYS A 125 3.85 -14.97 3.73
N GLY A 126 3.34 -13.74 3.83
CA GLY A 126 3.15 -13.04 5.10
C GLY A 126 4.45 -12.58 5.75
N SER A 127 4.49 -12.51 7.08
CA SER A 127 5.69 -12.06 7.80
C SER A 127 6.73 -13.17 7.92
N LEU A 128 8.02 -12.81 7.88
CA LEU A 128 9.13 -13.74 8.04
C LEU A 128 9.02 -14.51 9.37
N LEU A 129 8.55 -13.86 10.44
CA LEU A 129 8.33 -14.52 11.73
C LEU A 129 7.38 -15.71 11.64
N GLU A 130 6.22 -15.53 10.99
CA GLU A 130 5.24 -16.61 10.85
C GLU A 130 5.64 -17.62 9.77
N PHE A 131 6.30 -17.14 8.71
CA PHE A 131 6.84 -18.00 7.66
C PHE A 131 7.84 -19.01 8.23
N LEU A 132 8.83 -18.56 9.00
CA LEU A 132 9.84 -19.44 9.62
C LEU A 132 9.24 -20.46 10.61
N LYS A 133 8.03 -20.22 11.13
CA LYS A 133 7.36 -21.13 12.06
C LYS A 133 6.54 -22.21 11.38
N ARG A 134 6.30 -22.18 10.06
CA ARG A 134 5.30 -23.04 9.40
C ARG A 134 5.80 -23.59 8.07
N GLY A 135 5.37 -24.81 7.73
CA GLY A 135 5.50 -25.41 6.40
C GLY A 135 6.89 -25.25 5.79
N GLU A 136 6.93 -24.68 4.58
CA GLU A 136 8.14 -24.43 3.79
C GLU A 136 9.23 -23.64 4.54
N GLY A 137 8.85 -22.72 5.43
CA GLY A 137 9.82 -21.90 6.16
C GLY A 137 10.66 -22.70 7.17
N GLN A 138 10.14 -23.81 7.69
CA GLN A 138 10.89 -24.72 8.57
C GLN A 138 11.90 -25.59 7.81
N GLU A 139 11.72 -25.76 6.50
CA GLU A 139 12.59 -26.58 5.66
C GLU A 139 13.77 -25.79 5.06
N LEU A 140 13.83 -24.47 5.32
CA LEU A 140 14.89 -23.62 4.81
C LEU A 140 16.26 -24.05 5.35
N LYS A 141 17.22 -24.15 4.44
CA LYS A 141 18.62 -24.42 4.76
C LYS A 141 19.36 -23.13 5.07
N LEU A 142 20.46 -23.27 5.80
CA LEU A 142 21.31 -22.14 6.21
C LEU A 142 21.67 -21.18 5.06
N PRO A 143 22.00 -21.63 3.83
CA PRO A 143 22.31 -20.71 2.73
C PRO A 143 21.16 -19.75 2.39
N THR A 144 19.91 -20.25 2.36
CA THR A 144 18.73 -19.41 2.08
C THR A 144 18.46 -18.44 3.24
N LEU A 145 18.65 -18.87 4.49
CA LEU A 145 18.52 -17.98 5.65
C LEU A 145 19.55 -16.84 5.63
N VAL A 146 20.77 -17.14 5.21
CA VAL A 146 21.83 -16.13 5.02
C VAL A 146 21.44 -15.15 3.91
N ASP A 147 20.89 -15.65 2.80
CA ASP A 147 20.42 -14.80 1.70
C ASP A 147 19.27 -13.86 2.15
N VAL A 148 18.28 -14.37 2.89
CA VAL A 148 17.23 -13.54 3.50
C VAL A 148 17.85 -12.44 4.38
N GLY A 149 18.84 -12.79 5.21
CA GLY A 149 19.56 -11.81 6.03
C GLY A 149 20.27 -10.75 5.19
N ALA A 150 20.92 -11.15 4.08
CA ALA A 150 21.58 -10.24 3.15
C ALA A 150 20.58 -9.30 2.43
N GLN A 151 19.42 -9.82 2.03
CA GLN A 151 18.34 -9.04 1.42
C GLN A 151 17.80 -7.97 2.39
N VAL A 152 17.55 -8.34 3.65
CA VAL A 152 17.14 -7.39 4.70
C VAL A 152 18.23 -6.33 4.93
N ALA A 153 19.49 -6.75 5.04
CA ALA A 153 20.61 -5.82 5.18
C ALA A 153 20.73 -4.85 4.01
N THR A 154 20.45 -5.30 2.78
CA THR A 154 20.43 -4.45 1.58
C THR A 154 19.36 -3.36 1.68
N GLY A 155 18.14 -3.71 2.10
CA GLY A 155 17.07 -2.73 2.34
C GLY A 155 17.43 -1.72 3.44
N MET A 156 18.06 -2.19 4.52
CA MET A 156 18.50 -1.32 5.61
C MET A 156 19.66 -0.40 5.23
N ALA A 157 20.59 -0.87 4.39
CA ALA A 157 21.66 -0.02 3.84
C ALA A 157 21.09 1.09 2.94
N TYR A 158 20.01 0.83 2.21
CA TYR A 158 19.30 1.88 1.49
C TYR A 158 18.65 2.89 2.45
N ILE A 159 17.96 2.43 3.49
CA ILE A 159 17.37 3.30 4.53
C ILE A 159 18.44 4.22 5.16
N GLU A 160 19.62 3.67 5.47
CA GLU A 160 20.76 4.44 5.99
C GLU A 160 21.21 5.54 5.01
N ARG A 161 21.39 5.22 3.72
CA ARG A 161 21.76 6.19 2.68
C ARG A 161 20.76 7.32 2.52
N MET A 162 19.48 7.04 2.80
CA MET A 162 18.41 8.03 2.78
C MET A 162 18.29 8.81 4.09
N ASN A 163 19.23 8.62 5.04
CA ASN A 163 19.26 9.23 6.37
C ASN A 163 17.96 8.98 7.16
N TYR A 164 17.40 7.77 7.05
CA TYR A 164 16.17 7.40 7.73
C TYR A 164 16.39 6.31 8.77
N ILE A 165 15.51 6.23 9.77
CA ILE A 165 15.58 5.23 10.84
C ILE A 165 14.30 4.41 10.80
N HIS A 166 14.41 3.08 10.67
CA HIS A 166 13.25 2.19 10.63
C HIS A 166 12.47 2.11 11.96
N ARG A 167 13.17 2.25 13.10
CA ARG A 167 12.66 2.27 14.48
C ARG A 167 12.05 0.96 15.03
N ASP A 168 11.55 0.06 14.17
CA ASP A 168 11.01 -1.25 14.62
C ASP A 168 11.45 -2.42 13.72
N LEU A 169 12.77 -2.59 13.52
CA LEU A 169 13.27 -3.68 12.68
C LEU A 169 13.24 -5.01 13.43
N ARG A 170 12.41 -5.94 12.96
CA ARG A 170 12.26 -7.30 13.51
C ARG A 170 11.61 -8.23 12.49
N SER A 171 11.74 -9.55 12.66
CA SER A 171 11.19 -10.54 11.71
C SER A 171 9.67 -10.46 11.50
N ALA A 172 8.91 -9.90 12.45
CA ALA A 172 7.48 -9.65 12.28
C ALA A 172 7.16 -8.52 11.27
N ASN A 173 8.12 -7.62 11.02
CA ASN A 173 7.99 -6.50 10.07
C ASN A 173 8.75 -6.74 8.77
N ILE A 174 9.36 -7.91 8.58
CA ILE A 174 9.88 -8.36 7.30
C ILE A 174 8.79 -9.18 6.63
N LEU A 175 8.47 -8.89 5.37
CA LEU A 175 7.45 -9.60 4.61
C LEU A 175 8.10 -10.47 3.52
N VAL A 176 7.46 -11.59 3.22
CA VAL A 176 7.97 -12.62 2.31
C VAL A 176 7.07 -12.73 1.07
N GLY A 177 7.69 -12.61 -0.11
CA GLY A 177 7.02 -12.75 -1.41
C GLY A 177 7.19 -14.17 -1.99
N ASP A 178 6.81 -14.34 -3.26
CA ASP A 178 6.84 -15.67 -3.90
C ASP A 178 8.25 -16.18 -4.24
N ASN A 179 9.22 -15.27 -4.41
CA ASN A 179 10.59 -15.59 -4.85
C ASN A 179 11.60 -15.50 -3.70
N LEU A 180 11.52 -16.43 -2.74
CA LEU A 180 12.53 -16.59 -1.69
C LEU A 180 13.76 -17.34 -2.21
#